data_AF-A0AAV0MG52-F1
#
_entry.id   AF-A0AAV0MG52-F1
#
_cell.length_a   1.000
_cell.length_b   1.000
_cell.length_c   1.000
_cell.angle_alpha   90.00
_cell.angle_beta   90.00
_cell.angle_gamma   90.00
#
_symmetry.space_group_name_H-M   'P 1'
#
loop_
_entity.id
_entity.type
_entity.pdbx_description
1 polymer ?
#
loop_
_entity_poly.entity_id
_entity_poly.type
_entity_poly.pdbx_seq_one_letter_code
_entity_poly.pdbx_strand_id
1 'polypeptide(L)' 'MGPAGDGERWDQGNDVTARFLEYCGKFKEGFVGELNRKMKNGYSDDYFKELLGKKRDRVWRDYKARYPR' A
#
# COMPACT_ATOMS: atom_id res chain seq x y z
N MET A 1 -0.36 -3.67 16.23
CA MET A 1 0.27 -2.79 15.23
C MET A 1 1.78 -2.76 15.43
N GLY A 2 2.49 -3.59 14.66
CA GLY A 2 3.95 -3.50 14.54
C GLY A 2 4.45 -2.14 14.01
N PRO A 3 5.74 -1.82 14.18
CA PRO A 3 6.32 -0.56 13.69
C PRO A 3 6.18 -0.37 12.17
N ALA A 4 6.24 0.88 11.69
CA ALA A 4 6.29 1.14 10.25
C ALA A 4 7.57 0.52 9.63
N GLY A 5 7.51 0.18 8.35
CA GLY A 5 8.62 -0.45 7.65
C GLY A 5 8.81 -1.93 7.95
N ASP A 6 7.89 -2.59 8.65
CA ASP A 6 7.96 -4.03 8.86
C ASP A 6 7.72 -4.84 7.58
N GLY A 7 8.13 -6.10 7.64
CA GLY A 7 7.76 -7.12 6.68
C GLY A 7 8.55 -7.11 5.39
N GLU A 8 8.49 -8.26 4.73
CA GLU A 8 9.11 -8.55 3.43
C GLU A 8 8.15 -8.20 2.29
N ARG A 9 6.86 -8.49 2.48
CA ARG A 9 5.78 -8.13 1.55
C ARG A 9 4.72 -7.28 2.23
N TRP A 10 4.13 -6.38 1.45
CA TRP A 10 3.09 -5.46 1.94
C TRP A 10 1.82 -6.17 2.42
N ASP A 11 1.55 -7.38 1.93
CA ASP A 11 0.33 -8.17 2.14
C ASP A 11 0.54 -9.38 3.06
N GLN A 12 1.72 -9.54 3.67
CA GLN A 12 2.04 -10.72 4.49
C GLN A 12 1.27 -10.82 5.81
N GLY A 13 0.58 -9.76 6.22
CA GLY A 13 -0.20 -9.71 7.44
C GLY A 13 -0.88 -8.36 7.65
N ASN A 14 -2.00 -8.37 8.38
CA ASN A 14 -2.88 -7.21 8.53
C ASN A 14 -2.18 -5.95 9.05
N ASP A 15 -1.28 -6.09 10.02
CA ASP A 15 -0.52 -4.97 10.58
C ASP A 15 0.39 -4.30 9.53
N VAL A 16 1.07 -5.10 8.70
CA VAL A 16 1.95 -4.62 7.62
C VAL A 16 1.13 -3.94 6.54
N THR A 17 0.03 -4.60 6.12
CA THR A 17 -0.92 -4.07 5.14
C THR A 17 -1.47 -2.72 5.59
N ALA A 18 -1.97 -2.62 6.83
CA ALA A 18 -2.57 -1.40 7.35
C ALA A 18 -1.59 -0.22 7.32
N ARG A 19 -0.34 -0.42 7.75
CA ARG A 19 0.68 0.63 7.74
C ARG A 19 1.09 1.06 6.33
N PHE A 20 1.16 0.12 5.40
CA PHE A 20 1.46 0.43 4.00
C PHE A 20 0.32 1.22 3.34
N LEU A 21 -0.93 0.81 3.57
CA LEU A 21 -2.09 1.50 3.02
C LEU A 21 -2.29 2.88 3.66
N GLU A 22 -1.99 3.03 4.96
CA GLU A 22 -1.94 4.33 5.64
C GLU A 22 -0.93 5.28 4.97
N TYR A 23 0.26 4.78 4.61
CA TYR A 23 1.24 5.54 3.85
C TYR A 23 0.73 5.94 2.47
N CYS A 24 0.06 5.03 1.74
CA CYS A 24 -0.55 5.35 0.45
C CYS A 24 -1.61 6.46 0.55
N GLY A 25 -2.38 6.47 1.65
CA GLY A 25 -3.37 7.51 1.95
C GLY A 25 -2.79 8.93 2.06
N LYS A 26 -1.49 9.07 2.35
CA LYS A 26 -0.81 10.39 2.38
C LYS A 26 -0.64 11.02 1.01
N PHE A 27 -0.70 10.22 -0.07
CA PHE A 27 -0.58 10.70 -1.46
C PHE A 27 -1.93 10.85 -2.15
N LYS A 28 -2.95 10.12 -1.66
CA LYS A 28 -4.30 10.17 -2.19
C LYS A 28 -5.30 9.99 -1.06
N GLU A 29 -6.01 11.07 -0.76
CA GLU A 29 -7.12 11.01 0.18
C GLU A 29 -8.14 9.97 -0.28
N GLY A 30 -8.67 9.17 0.66
CA GLY A 30 -9.61 8.12 0.36
C GLY A 30 -9.03 6.89 -0.37
N PHE A 31 -7.71 6.78 -0.52
CA PHE A 31 -7.04 5.68 -1.24
C PHE A 31 -7.60 4.30 -0.90
N VAL A 32 -7.73 3.97 0.39
CA VAL A 32 -8.24 2.67 0.86
C VAL A 32 -9.65 2.41 0.35
N GLY A 33 -10.51 3.42 0.37
CA GLY A 33 -11.88 3.31 -0.14
C GLY A 33 -11.93 3.09 -1.65
N GLU A 34 -11.08 3.79 -2.41
CA GLU A 34 -11.01 3.58 -3.86
C GLU A 34 -10.43 2.22 -4.23
N LEU A 35 -9.38 1.80 -3.53
CA LEU A 35 -8.77 0.49 -3.71
C LEU A 35 -9.78 -0.63 -3.43
N ASN A 36 -10.50 -0.55 -2.31
CA ASN A 36 -11.57 -1.50 -1.98
C ASN A 36 -12.68 -1.54 -3.04
N ARG A 37 -13.06 -0.40 -3.62
CA ARG A 37 -14.03 -0.35 -4.71
C ARG A 37 -13.54 -1.07 -5.96
N LYS A 38 -12.25 -0.96 -6.30
CA LYS A 38 -11.64 -1.66 -7.45
C LYS A 38 -11.49 -3.16 -7.21
N MET A 39 -11.21 -3.56 -5.98
CA MET A 39 -11.00 -4.97 -5.61
C MET A 39 -12.28 -5.83 -5.58
N LYS A 40 -13.47 -5.25 -5.78
CA LYS A 40 -14.75 -5.98 -5.72
C LYS A 40 -14.79 -7.26 -6.57
N ASN A 41 -14.11 -7.25 -7.72
CA ASN A 41 -14.08 -8.37 -8.66
C ASN A 41 -12.72 -9.08 -8.71
N GLY A 42 -11.80 -8.76 -7.80
CA GLY A 42 -10.45 -9.30 -7.78
C GLY A 42 -9.37 -8.25 -7.63
N TYR A 43 -8.21 -8.69 -7.14
CA TYR A 43 -7.05 -7.85 -6.92
C TYR A 43 -6.16 -7.75 -8.17
N SER A 44 -5.63 -6.55 -8.42
CA SER A 44 -4.54 -6.32 -9.37
C SER A 44 -3.56 -5.29 -8.82
N ASP A 45 -2.26 -5.55 -9.00
CA ASP A 45 -1.19 -4.61 -8.65
C ASP A 45 -1.28 -3.29 -9.45
N ASP A 46 -1.91 -3.31 -10.62
CA ASP A 46 -2.07 -2.13 -11.47
C ASP A 46 -3.00 -1.08 -10.86
N TYR A 47 -3.84 -1.44 -9.88
CA TYR A 47 -4.67 -0.46 -9.17
C TYR A 47 -3.81 0.60 -8.47
N PHE A 48 -2.60 0.25 -8.00
CA PHE A 48 -1.68 1.24 -7.45
C PHE A 48 -1.18 2.22 -8.51
N LYS A 49 -0.97 1.74 -9.74
CA LYS A 49 -0.58 2.61 -10.87
C LYS A 49 -1.73 3.53 -11.27
N GLU A 50 -2.95 3.02 -11.29
CA GLU A 50 -4.15 3.83 -11.59
C GLU A 50 -4.43 4.87 -10.51
N LEU A 51 -4.25 4.52 -9.23
CA LEU A 51 -4.59 5.39 -8.10
C LEU A 51 -3.47 6.36 -7.71
N LEU A 52 -2.20 5.95 -7.83
CA LEU A 52 -1.03 6.70 -7.32
C LEU A 52 -0.02 7.04 -8.43
N GLY A 53 -0.27 6.65 -9.69
CA GLY A 53 0.66 6.86 -10.80
C GLY A 53 1.93 6.00 -10.75
N LYS A 54 2.03 5.07 -9.79
CA LYS A 54 3.21 4.21 -9.57
C LYS A 54 2.81 2.76 -9.37
N LYS A 55 3.60 1.83 -9.92
CA LYS A 55 3.44 0.38 -9.67
C LYS A 55 3.53 0.07 -8.18
N ARG A 56 2.75 -0.90 -7.70
CA ARG A 56 2.74 -1.37 -6.30
C ARG A 56 4.14 -1.57 -5.73
N ASP A 57 5.02 -2.26 -6.46
CA ASP A 57 6.39 -2.53 -6.01
C ASP A 57 7.23 -1.27 -5.79
N ARG A 58 7.03 -0.25 -6.62
CA ARG A 58 7.72 1.04 -6.45
C ARG A 58 7.21 1.75 -5.21
N VAL A 59 5.90 1.74 -4.98
CA VAL A 59 5.29 2.34 -3.78
C VAL A 59 5.76 1.62 -2.52
N TRP A 60 5.85 0.28 -2.56
CA TRP A 60 6.39 -0.53 -1.46
C TRP A 60 7.86 -0.21 -1.17
N ARG A 61 8.70 -0.10 -2.19
CA ARG A 61 10.11 0.29 -2.01
C ARG A 61 10.24 1.70 -1.45
N ASP A 62 9.45 2.66 -1.95
CA ASP A 62 9.43 4.03 -1.43
C ASP A 62 8.99 4.04 0.05
N TYR A 63 8.03 3.19 0.44
CA TYR A 63 7.63 2.99 1.84
C TYR A 63 8.78 2.44 2.69
N LYS A 64 9.44 1.37 2.26
CA LYS A 64 10.59 0.77 2.98
C LYS A 64 11.77 1.73 3.10
N ALA A 65 12.03 2.54 2.08
CA ALA A 65 13.06 3.57 2.12
C ALA A 65 12.73 4.71 3.10
N ARG A 66 11.44 5.05 3.26
CA ARG A 66 10.99 6.09 4.21
C ARG A 66 11.00 5.61 5.66
N TYR A 67 10.72 4.33 5.88
CA TYR A 67 10.70 3.70 7.20
C TYR A 67 11.72 2.55 7.21
N PRO A 68 13.04 2.87 7.18
CA PRO A 68 14.06 1.84 7.26
C PRO A 68 13.96 1.15 8.63
N ARG A 69 14.04 -0.17 8.58
CA ARG A 69 14.20 -1.05 9.75
C ARG A 69 15.48 -1.85 9.60
#